data_AF-A0A969NE82-F1
#
_entry.id   AF-A0A969NE82-F1
#
_cell.length_a   1.000
_cell.length_b   1.000
_cell.length_c   1.000
_cell.angle_alpha   90.00
_cell.angle_beta   90.00
_cell.angle_gamma   90.00
#
_symmetry.space_group_name_H-M   'P 1'
#
loop_
_entity.id
_entity.type
_entity.pdbx_description
1 polymer ?
#
loop_
_entity_poly.entity_id
_entity_poly.type
_entity_poly.pdbx_seq_one_letter_code
_entity_poly.pdbx_strand_id
1 'polypeptide(L)'
;MWSWCNIYGHDIDKYLTNMEALISEYGVNGTKIKDGTRTVPVTFVFMTGHTNAGSTENEWTFEANKKIRQHCIDNERVLFDFFDIESYNPDGSYFGDGEANQSNYGTYNGLKDLEDDCSYNLSGGGRGNWASEWRNAHQENIDWYNCSSAHSDALNANMKAYAAWWLWARLAGWSGQ
;
A
#
# COMPACT_ATOMS: atom_id res chain seq x y z
N MET A 1 -10.09 -6.32 -4.89
CA MET A 1 -8.97 -5.37 -4.74
C MET A 1 -8.73 -4.74 -6.08
N TRP A 2 -8.61 -3.41 -6.14
CA TRP A 2 -8.21 -2.70 -7.34
C TRP A 2 -6.75 -2.26 -7.16
N SER A 3 -5.91 -2.48 -8.16
CA SER A 3 -4.49 -2.13 -8.12
C SER A 3 -4.20 -0.94 -9.04
N TRP A 4 -3.12 -0.23 -8.73
CA TRP A 4 -2.60 0.87 -9.53
C TRP A 4 -1.35 0.41 -10.28
N CYS A 5 -1.19 0.81 -11.54
CA CYS A 5 0.11 0.71 -12.22
C CYS A 5 1.00 1.90 -11.85
N ASN A 6 0.42 3.10 -11.80
CA ASN A 6 0.89 4.31 -11.12
C ASN A 6 -0.40 5.09 -10.76
N ILE A 7 -0.49 5.63 -9.54
CA ILE A 7 -1.68 6.38 -9.11
C ILE A 7 -1.66 7.85 -9.59
N TYR A 8 -0.49 8.36 -9.98
CA TYR A 8 -0.29 9.75 -10.36
C TYR A 8 -1.27 10.23 -11.45
N GLY A 9 -1.95 11.35 -11.19
CA GLY A 9 -2.88 11.99 -12.13
C GLY A 9 -4.27 11.33 -12.23
N HIS A 10 -4.54 10.27 -11.46
CA HIS A 10 -5.87 9.64 -11.44
C HIS A 10 -6.89 10.43 -10.60
N ASP A 11 -8.17 10.32 -10.96
CA ASP A 11 -9.27 10.91 -10.21
C ASP A 11 -9.62 10.05 -8.98
N ILE A 12 -9.07 10.45 -7.82
CA ILE A 12 -9.25 9.73 -6.57
C ILE A 12 -10.70 9.81 -6.07
N ASP A 13 -11.39 10.93 -6.25
CA ASP A 13 -12.79 11.06 -5.83
C ASP A 13 -13.69 10.10 -6.59
N LYS A 14 -13.47 9.97 -7.90
CA LYS A 14 -14.20 9.02 -8.73
C LYS A 14 -13.88 7.59 -8.34
N TYR A 15 -12.62 7.27 -8.02
CA TYR A 15 -12.25 5.95 -7.52
C TYR A 15 -13.02 5.61 -6.23
N LEU A 16 -13.01 6.50 -5.24
CA LEU A 16 -13.72 6.31 -3.97
C LEU A 16 -15.23 6.17 -4.19
N THR A 17 -15.83 7.06 -4.97
CA THR A 17 -17.27 7.03 -5.30
C THR A 17 -17.66 5.71 -5.97
N ASN A 18 -16.87 5.24 -6.93
CA ASN A 18 -17.15 3.99 -7.64
C ASN A 18 -16.99 2.76 -6.72
N MET A 19 -15.97 2.76 -5.86
CA MET A 19 -15.80 1.68 -4.86
C MET A 19 -16.99 1.60 -3.91
N GLU A 20 -17.50 2.74 -3.43
CA GLU A 20 -18.69 2.79 -2.58
C GLU A 20 -19.96 2.35 -3.29
N ALA A 21 -20.14 2.72 -4.56
CA ALA A 21 -21.23 2.23 -5.38
C ALA A 21 -21.20 0.69 -5.48
N LEU A 22 -20.02 0.11 -5.75
CA LEU A 22 -19.85 -1.34 -5.82
C LEU A 22 -20.10 -2.03 -4.47
N ILE A 23 -19.71 -1.41 -3.35
CA ILE A 23 -20.03 -1.91 -2.00
C ILE A 23 -21.54 -1.90 -1.77
N SER A 24 -22.25 -0.83 -2.16
CA SER A 24 -23.71 -0.74 -2.02
C SER A 24 -24.47 -1.78 -2.86
N GLU A 25 -23.88 -2.23 -3.95
CA GLU A 25 -24.45 -3.23 -4.84
C GLU A 25 -24.10 -4.65 -4.41
N TYR A 26 -22.83 -4.93 -4.14
CA TYR A 26 -22.31 -6.29 -4.00
C TYR A 26 -21.78 -6.63 -2.61
N GLY A 27 -21.65 -5.64 -1.71
CA GLY A 27 -21.22 -5.84 -0.33
C GLY A 27 -22.28 -6.51 0.54
N VAL A 28 -22.00 -6.62 1.84
CA VAL A 28 -22.98 -7.14 2.81
C VAL A 28 -24.23 -6.25 2.76
N ASN A 29 -25.41 -6.87 2.68
CA ASN A 29 -26.70 -6.20 2.47
C ASN A 29 -26.89 -5.46 1.13
N GLY A 30 -25.96 -5.65 0.18
CA GLY A 30 -25.99 -4.99 -1.12
C GLY A 30 -27.21 -5.35 -1.96
N THR A 31 -27.61 -4.45 -2.85
CA THR A 31 -28.82 -4.61 -3.68
C THR A 31 -28.77 -5.82 -4.61
N LYS A 32 -27.58 -6.30 -4.98
CA LYS A 32 -27.34 -7.48 -5.84
C LYS A 32 -27.12 -8.77 -5.06
N ILE A 33 -27.12 -8.72 -3.74
CA ILE A 33 -27.01 -9.89 -2.86
C ILE A 33 -28.40 -10.39 -2.41
N LYS A 34 -29.47 -9.68 -2.79
CA LYS A 34 -30.85 -10.04 -2.48
C LYS A 34 -31.46 -10.90 -3.59
N ASP A 35 -32.32 -11.84 -3.21
CA ASP A 35 -33.20 -12.65 -4.06
C ASP A 35 -32.56 -13.79 -4.89
N GLY A 36 -31.42 -14.32 -4.43
CA GLY A 36 -30.97 -15.68 -4.82
C GLY A 36 -30.18 -15.80 -6.12
N THR A 37 -29.93 -14.70 -6.86
CA THR A 37 -28.97 -14.71 -7.99
C THR A 37 -27.51 -14.69 -7.51
N ARG A 38 -27.24 -14.05 -6.37
CA ARG A 38 -25.95 -14.08 -5.68
C ARG A 38 -26.20 -14.09 -4.17
N THR A 39 -25.60 -15.03 -3.46
CA THR A 39 -25.81 -15.22 -2.01
C THR A 39 -24.57 -14.90 -1.17
N VAL A 40 -23.42 -14.73 -1.82
CA VAL A 40 -22.15 -14.44 -1.15
C VAL A 40 -21.77 -12.97 -1.38
N PRO A 41 -21.75 -12.13 -0.33
CA PRO A 41 -21.28 -10.76 -0.41
C PRO A 41 -19.82 -10.67 -0.85
N VAL A 42 -19.47 -9.58 -1.53
CA VAL A 42 -18.10 -9.27 -1.94
C VAL A 42 -17.48 -8.32 -0.92
N THR A 43 -16.30 -8.67 -0.40
CA THR A 43 -15.46 -7.73 0.35
C THR A 43 -14.61 -6.92 -0.61
N PHE A 44 -14.75 -5.60 -0.54
CA PHE A 44 -13.94 -4.67 -1.32
C PHE A 44 -12.72 -4.25 -0.51
N VAL A 45 -11.56 -4.31 -1.14
CA VAL A 45 -10.28 -3.89 -0.56
C VAL A 45 -9.78 -2.70 -1.37
N PHE A 46 -9.65 -1.57 -0.68
CA PHE A 46 -9.02 -0.37 -1.20
C PHE A 46 -7.50 -0.56 -1.18
N MET A 47 -6.78 0.16 -2.03
CA MET A 47 -5.33 0.07 -2.11
C MET A 47 -4.73 1.45 -2.35
N THR A 48 -3.61 1.77 -1.70
CA THR A 48 -2.79 2.95 -2.02
C THR A 48 -1.88 2.65 -3.22
N GLY A 49 -1.42 3.69 -3.92
CA GLY A 49 -0.38 3.55 -4.94
C GLY A 49 1.00 3.25 -4.33
N HIS A 50 1.96 2.90 -5.16
CA HIS A 50 3.38 2.84 -4.76
C HIS A 50 3.97 4.26 -4.62
N THR A 51 5.13 4.35 -4.00
CA THR A 51 6.01 5.52 -4.00
C THR A 51 6.52 5.78 -5.43
N ASN A 52 6.69 7.04 -5.84
CA ASN A 52 6.99 7.40 -7.23
C ASN A 52 8.39 8.01 -7.37
N ALA A 53 8.89 8.08 -8.60
CA ALA A 53 10.14 8.78 -8.88
C ALA A 53 9.91 10.29 -9.00
N GLY A 54 10.67 11.07 -8.22
CA GLY A 54 10.71 12.51 -8.31
C GLY A 54 9.68 13.25 -7.44
N SER A 55 10.14 14.36 -6.88
CA SER A 55 9.46 15.08 -5.80
C SER A 55 8.01 15.53 -6.11
N THR A 56 7.68 15.85 -7.36
CA THR A 56 6.33 16.31 -7.74
C THR A 56 5.34 15.16 -7.85
N GLU A 57 5.73 14.04 -8.46
CA GLU A 57 4.88 12.85 -8.52
C GLU A 57 4.69 12.25 -7.13
N ASN A 58 5.75 12.29 -6.30
CA ASN A 58 5.71 11.87 -4.90
C ASN A 58 4.75 12.69 -4.05
N GLU A 59 4.80 14.02 -4.11
CA GLU A 59 3.87 14.89 -3.37
C GLU A 59 2.41 14.58 -3.73
N TRP A 60 2.11 14.52 -5.04
CA TRP A 60 0.75 14.24 -5.49
C TRP A 60 0.29 12.84 -5.04
N THR A 61 1.17 11.85 -5.16
CA THR A 61 0.90 10.46 -4.80
C THR A 61 0.68 10.31 -3.29
N PHE A 62 1.47 11.02 -2.50
CA PHE A 62 1.29 11.09 -1.06
C PHE A 62 -0.10 11.62 -0.70
N GLU A 63 -0.52 12.75 -1.29
CA GLU A 63 -1.83 13.34 -1.01
C GLU A 63 -3.00 12.46 -1.50
N ALA A 64 -2.84 11.79 -2.65
CA ALA A 64 -3.80 10.80 -3.14
C ALA A 64 -3.94 9.60 -2.18
N ASN A 65 -2.81 9.06 -1.71
CA ASN A 65 -2.79 7.95 -0.77
C ASN A 65 -3.37 8.34 0.59
N LYS A 66 -3.04 9.53 1.08
CA LYS A 66 -3.62 10.12 2.30
C LYS A 66 -5.13 10.20 2.21
N LYS A 67 -5.68 10.64 1.07
CA LYS A 67 -7.12 10.69 0.83
C LYS A 67 -7.78 9.31 0.87
N ILE A 68 -7.16 8.29 0.26
CA ILE A 68 -7.64 6.91 0.31
C ILE A 68 -7.62 6.36 1.76
N ARG A 69 -6.53 6.58 2.50
CA ARG A 69 -6.42 6.19 3.91
C ARG A 69 -7.51 6.83 4.75
N GLN A 70 -7.70 8.14 4.61
CA GLN A 70 -8.72 8.87 5.35
C GLN A 70 -10.12 8.33 5.06
N HIS A 71 -10.45 8.07 3.80
CA HIS A 71 -11.71 7.45 3.43
C HIS A 71 -11.91 6.08 4.08
N CYS A 72 -10.85 5.25 4.13
CA CYS A 72 -10.93 3.94 4.74
C CYS A 72 -11.13 4.02 6.26
N ILE A 73 -10.47 4.96 6.93
CA ILE A 73 -10.63 5.22 8.36
C ILE A 73 -12.07 5.68 8.66
N ASP A 74 -12.55 6.68 7.93
CA ASP A 74 -13.85 7.31 8.18
C ASP A 74 -15.03 6.37 7.91
N ASN A 75 -14.84 5.38 7.02
CA ASN A 75 -15.88 4.48 6.57
C ASN A 75 -15.62 3.01 6.98
N GLU A 76 -14.65 2.71 7.84
CA GLU A 76 -14.33 1.34 8.26
C GLU A 76 -14.08 0.38 7.07
N ARG A 77 -13.34 0.83 6.06
CA ARG A 77 -13.03 0.02 4.86
C ARG A 77 -11.73 -0.76 5.02
N VAL A 78 -11.66 -1.90 4.33
CA VAL A 78 -10.44 -2.71 4.27
C VAL A 78 -9.44 -2.04 3.33
N LEU A 79 -8.22 -1.83 3.81
CA LEU A 79 -7.12 -1.21 3.07
C LEU A 79 -5.95 -2.18 2.92
N PHE A 80 -5.40 -2.26 1.71
CA PHE A 80 -4.08 -2.82 1.43
C PHE A 80 -3.12 -1.67 1.12
N ASP A 81 -2.29 -1.29 2.08
CA ASP A 81 -1.49 -0.07 1.98
C ASP A 81 -0.12 -0.35 1.38
N PHE A 82 0.00 -0.16 0.07
CA PHE A 82 1.21 -0.41 -0.67
C PHE A 82 2.31 0.59 -0.33
N PHE A 83 1.97 1.88 -0.30
CA PHE A 83 2.91 2.94 0.09
C PHE A 83 3.47 2.72 1.50
N ASP A 84 2.65 2.26 2.45
CA ASP A 84 3.14 1.92 3.79
C ASP A 84 4.19 0.81 3.75
N ILE A 85 3.90 -0.29 3.07
CA ILE A 85 4.83 -1.42 2.94
C ILE A 85 6.17 -0.96 2.34
N GLU A 86 6.15 -0.07 1.35
CA GLU A 86 7.37 0.46 0.73
C GLU A 86 8.14 1.43 1.61
N SER A 87 7.47 2.03 2.59
CA SER A 87 8.02 3.07 3.46
C SER A 87 8.76 2.52 4.68
N TYR A 88 8.76 1.21 4.90
CA TYR A 88 9.42 0.59 6.04
C TYR A 88 10.33 -0.56 5.61
N ASN A 89 11.49 -0.68 6.27
CA ASN A 89 12.23 -1.93 6.24
C ASN A 89 11.60 -2.95 7.24
N PRO A 90 12.01 -4.23 7.19
CA PRO A 90 11.47 -5.25 8.10
C PRO A 90 11.69 -4.99 9.60
N ASP A 91 12.67 -4.14 9.97
CA ASP A 91 12.94 -3.76 11.35
C ASP A 91 12.06 -2.59 11.83
N GLY A 92 11.19 -2.05 10.96
CA GLY A 92 10.30 -0.93 11.29
C GLY A 92 10.95 0.45 11.18
N SER A 93 12.13 0.57 10.54
CA SER A 93 12.71 1.87 10.21
C SER A 93 11.95 2.51 9.05
N TYR A 94 11.57 3.78 9.21
CA TYR A 94 10.77 4.52 8.24
C TYR A 94 11.63 5.31 7.23
N PHE A 95 11.25 5.24 5.95
CA PHE A 95 11.93 5.87 4.82
C PHE A 95 10.99 6.70 3.94
N GLY A 96 9.68 6.74 4.22
CA GLY A 96 8.73 7.53 3.45
C GLY A 96 8.75 9.02 3.79
N ASP A 97 8.00 9.80 3.00
CA ASP A 97 7.68 11.19 3.32
C ASP A 97 6.44 11.27 4.22
N GLY A 98 6.40 12.28 5.07
CA GLY A 98 5.35 12.48 6.07
C GLY A 98 5.74 12.06 7.49
N GLU A 99 4.74 11.82 8.31
CA GLU A 99 4.86 11.53 9.73
C GLU A 99 4.54 10.06 10.00
N ALA A 100 5.60 9.26 10.23
CA ALA A 100 5.48 7.87 10.64
C ALA A 100 4.52 7.70 11.83
N ASN A 101 3.82 6.55 11.86
CA ASN A 101 2.85 6.19 12.91
C ASN A 101 1.62 7.11 13.04
N GLN A 102 1.36 7.99 12.06
CA GLN A 102 0.05 8.60 11.89
C GLN A 102 -0.78 7.82 10.88
N SER A 103 -2.06 7.61 11.18
CA SER A 103 -2.95 6.76 10.37
C SER A 103 -3.10 7.22 8.91
N ASN A 104 -2.81 8.49 8.61
CA ASN A 104 -2.82 9.04 7.26
C ASN A 104 -1.47 9.68 6.84
N TYR A 105 -0.41 9.48 7.63
CA TYR A 105 0.95 10.03 7.45
C TYR A 105 1.07 11.56 7.49
N GLY A 106 0.02 12.29 7.86
CA GLY A 106 0.13 13.74 8.11
C GLY A 106 0.45 14.55 6.85
N THR A 107 1.50 15.38 6.89
CA THR A 107 1.84 16.33 5.81
C THR A 107 3.04 15.86 5.01
N TYR A 108 2.97 15.92 3.68
CA TYR A 108 4.12 15.65 2.83
C TYR A 108 5.28 16.58 3.19
N ASN A 109 6.48 16.01 3.39
CA ASN A 109 7.66 16.76 3.81
C ASN A 109 8.85 16.66 2.83
N GLY A 110 8.76 15.79 1.81
CA GLY A 110 9.78 15.62 0.76
C GLY A 110 11.20 15.36 1.28
N LEU A 111 11.34 14.83 2.50
CA LEU A 111 12.63 14.66 3.15
C LEU A 111 13.40 13.47 2.59
N LYS A 112 12.69 12.41 2.20
CA LYS A 112 13.29 11.16 1.78
C LYS A 112 13.16 10.94 0.28
N ASP A 113 12.12 11.46 -0.36
CA ASP A 113 11.87 11.27 -1.80
C ASP A 113 12.05 9.80 -2.18
N LEU A 114 11.29 8.96 -1.47
CA LEU A 114 11.33 7.51 -1.58
C LEU A 114 10.75 7.09 -2.92
N GLU A 115 11.40 6.13 -3.57
CA GLU A 115 11.01 5.59 -4.87
C GLU A 115 10.56 4.13 -4.77
N ASP A 116 9.83 3.65 -5.79
CA ASP A 116 9.28 2.28 -5.86
C ASP A 116 10.37 1.20 -5.88
N ASP A 117 11.59 1.57 -6.29
CA ASP A 117 12.78 0.74 -6.22
C ASP A 117 13.43 0.66 -4.82
N CYS A 118 12.79 1.27 -3.82
CA CYS A 118 13.23 1.38 -2.42
C CYS A 118 14.41 2.34 -2.21
N SER A 119 14.79 3.13 -3.22
CA SER A 119 15.83 4.14 -3.07
C SER A 119 15.30 5.41 -2.41
N TYR A 120 16.17 6.11 -1.69
CA TYR A 120 15.83 7.33 -0.97
C TYR A 120 17.02 8.30 -0.90
N ASN A 121 16.76 9.57 -0.60
CA ASN A 121 17.78 10.61 -0.50
C ASN A 121 18.57 10.53 0.82
N LEU A 122 19.91 10.59 0.70
CA LEU A 122 20.81 10.67 1.86
C LEU A 122 21.04 12.12 2.30
N SER A 123 21.18 12.32 3.61
CA SER A 123 21.61 13.62 4.16
C SER A 123 23.05 13.90 3.70
N GLY A 124 23.23 14.95 2.90
CA GLY A 124 24.52 15.29 2.28
C GLY A 124 24.63 14.96 0.79
N GLY A 125 23.57 14.40 0.19
CA GLY A 125 23.49 14.09 -1.23
C GLY A 125 23.79 12.62 -1.55
N GLY A 126 23.30 12.17 -2.70
CA GLY A 126 23.34 10.77 -3.12
C GLY A 126 22.09 9.99 -2.73
N ARG A 127 22.04 8.72 -3.13
CA ARG A 127 20.91 7.81 -2.94
C ARG A 127 21.34 6.61 -2.09
N GLY A 128 20.53 6.27 -1.09
CA GLY A 128 20.56 4.98 -0.39
C GLY A 128 19.49 4.05 -0.95
N ASN A 129 19.46 2.81 -0.48
CA ASN A 129 18.39 1.87 -0.81
C ASN A 129 18.15 0.96 0.40
N TRP A 130 17.03 1.18 1.09
CA TRP A 130 16.79 0.52 2.38
C TRP A 130 16.67 -1.00 2.24
N ALA A 131 16.18 -1.48 1.09
CA ALA A 131 16.00 -2.90 0.86
C ALA A 131 17.34 -3.60 0.64
N SER A 132 18.21 -3.02 -0.20
CA SER A 132 19.58 -3.50 -0.40
C SER A 132 20.38 -3.48 0.90
N GLU A 133 20.29 -2.38 1.66
CA GLU A 133 20.95 -2.24 2.96
C GLU A 133 20.52 -3.33 3.94
N TRP A 134 19.21 -3.57 4.07
CA TRP A 134 18.70 -4.61 4.96
C TRP A 134 19.12 -6.00 4.50
N ARG A 135 18.98 -6.32 3.20
CA ARG A 135 19.38 -7.63 2.66
C ARG A 135 20.86 -7.94 2.84
N ASN A 136 21.74 -6.95 2.72
CA ASN A 136 23.19 -7.13 2.92
C ASN A 136 23.56 -7.44 4.37
N ALA A 137 22.69 -7.15 5.33
CA ALA A 137 22.87 -7.45 6.75
C ALA A 137 22.16 -8.75 7.18
N HIS A 138 21.42 -9.42 6.29
CA HIS A 138 20.55 -10.56 6.58
C HIS A 138 20.77 -11.74 5.63
N GLN A 139 20.26 -12.92 5.99
CA GLN A 139 20.54 -14.15 5.26
C GLN A 139 19.45 -14.47 4.21
N GLU A 140 19.86 -14.57 2.94
CA GLU A 140 19.00 -15.04 1.85
C GLU A 140 18.52 -16.48 2.11
N ASN A 141 17.27 -16.77 1.75
CA ASN A 141 16.52 -18.01 2.00
C ASN A 141 16.19 -18.28 3.48
N ILE A 142 16.40 -17.31 4.36
CA ILE A 142 15.95 -17.34 5.75
C ILE A 142 15.12 -16.10 6.03
N ASP A 143 15.77 -14.94 5.96
CA ASP A 143 15.18 -13.65 6.31
C ASP A 143 14.46 -13.02 5.12
N TRP A 144 14.93 -13.31 3.91
CA TRP A 144 14.34 -12.86 2.65
C TRP A 144 14.63 -13.85 1.52
N TYR A 145 13.84 -13.79 0.45
CA TYR A 145 13.95 -14.67 -0.72
C TYR A 145 14.14 -13.83 -1.98
N ASN A 146 15.12 -14.22 -2.78
CA ASN A 146 15.33 -13.61 -4.07
C ASN A 146 14.21 -13.98 -5.05
N CYS A 147 13.69 -12.99 -5.75
CA CYS A 147 12.63 -13.14 -6.74
C CYS A 147 12.71 -12.02 -7.77
N SER A 148 12.10 -12.24 -8.95
CA SER A 148 11.90 -11.16 -9.90
C SER A 148 10.87 -10.17 -9.34
N SER A 149 11.25 -8.90 -9.28
CA SER A 149 10.38 -7.82 -8.83
C SER A 149 10.45 -6.69 -9.86
N ALA A 150 9.30 -6.38 -10.48
CA ALA A 150 9.25 -5.31 -11.47
C ALA A 150 9.27 -3.96 -10.73
N HIS A 151 10.19 -3.09 -11.14
CA HIS A 151 10.34 -1.73 -10.60
C HIS A 151 10.63 -1.68 -9.08
N SER A 152 11.02 -2.80 -8.45
CA SER A 152 11.24 -2.85 -7.01
C SER A 152 12.31 -3.86 -6.61
N ASP A 153 12.73 -3.83 -5.34
CA ASP A 153 13.64 -4.82 -4.78
C ASP A 153 12.90 -6.13 -4.44
N ALA A 154 13.62 -7.25 -4.45
CA ALA A 154 13.08 -8.56 -4.10
C ALA A 154 12.53 -8.61 -2.66
N LEU A 155 13.20 -7.94 -1.71
CA LEU A 155 12.74 -7.88 -0.31
C LEU A 155 11.37 -7.19 -0.21
N ASN A 156 11.20 -6.06 -0.89
CA ASN A 156 9.94 -5.34 -0.88
C ASN A 156 8.82 -6.19 -1.52
N ALA A 157 9.11 -6.94 -2.59
CA ALA A 157 8.16 -7.90 -3.16
C ALA A 157 7.78 -9.02 -2.17
N ASN A 158 8.73 -9.51 -1.37
CA ASN A 158 8.46 -10.48 -0.31
C ASN A 158 7.48 -9.90 0.72
N MET A 159 7.76 -8.68 1.21
CA MET A 159 6.91 -7.99 2.18
C MET A 159 5.48 -7.80 1.67
N LYS A 160 5.33 -7.38 0.41
CA LYS A 160 4.05 -7.27 -0.28
C LYS A 160 3.31 -8.60 -0.37
N ALA A 161 4.03 -9.69 -0.68
CA ALA A 161 3.46 -11.03 -0.74
C ALA A 161 2.99 -11.52 0.64
N TYR A 162 3.78 -11.29 1.69
CA TYR A 162 3.41 -11.64 3.07
C TYR A 162 2.17 -10.86 3.52
N ALA A 163 2.14 -9.55 3.28
CA ALA A 163 0.99 -8.70 3.60
C ALA A 163 -0.27 -9.15 2.83
N ALA A 164 -0.13 -9.48 1.54
CA ALA A 164 -1.25 -9.97 0.74
C ALA A 164 -1.78 -11.32 1.27
N TRP A 165 -0.89 -12.27 1.60
CA TRP A 165 -1.30 -13.53 2.21
C TRP A 165 -2.04 -13.30 3.53
N TRP A 166 -1.50 -12.44 4.39
CA TRP A 166 -2.08 -12.10 5.68
C TRP A 166 -3.48 -11.51 5.51
N LEU A 167 -3.65 -10.54 4.61
CA LEU A 167 -4.95 -9.95 4.26
C LEU A 167 -5.96 -11.03 3.84
N TRP A 168 -5.60 -11.90 2.89
CA TRP A 168 -6.53 -12.90 2.38
C TRP A 168 -6.89 -13.96 3.42
N ALA A 169 -5.92 -14.40 4.21
CA ALA A 169 -6.16 -15.34 5.30
C ALA A 169 -7.10 -14.74 6.36
N ARG A 170 -6.90 -13.48 6.73
CA ARG A 170 -7.78 -12.74 7.66
C ARG A 170 -9.20 -12.62 7.10
N LEU A 171 -9.34 -12.24 5.82
CA LEU A 171 -10.64 -12.15 5.16
C LEU A 171 -11.36 -13.51 5.04
N ALA A 172 -10.60 -14.60 4.96
CA ALA A 172 -11.12 -15.97 4.97
C ALA A 172 -11.48 -16.50 6.38
N GLY A 173 -11.26 -15.71 7.44
CA GLY A 173 -11.64 -16.06 8.81
C GLY A 173 -10.52 -16.60 9.69
N TRP A 174 -9.25 -16.54 9.26
CA TRP A 174 -8.13 -16.87 10.15
C TRP A 174 -7.96 -15.80 11.24
N SER A 175 -7.74 -16.24 12.48
CA SER A 175 -7.69 -15.40 13.67
C SER A 175 -6.38 -14.61 13.85
N GLY A 176 -5.38 -14.83 12.99
CA GLY A 176 -4.10 -14.11 12.99
C GLY A 176 -3.16 -14.48 14.14
N GLN A 177 -2.90 -15.77 14.32
CA GLN A 177 -1.95 -16.31 15.30
C GLN A 177 -0.77 -16.96 14.60
#